data_AF-C0H6B1-F1
#
_entry.id   AF-C0H6B1-F1
#
_cell.length_a   1.000
_cell.length_b   1.000
_cell.length_c   1.000
_cell.angle_alpha   90.00
_cell.angle_beta   90.00
_cell.angle_gamma   90.00
#
_symmetry.space_group_name_H-M   'P 1'
#
loop_
_entity.id
_entity.type
_entity.pdbx_description
1 polymer ?
#
loop_
_entity_poly.entity_id
_entity_poly.type
_entity_poly.pdbx_seq_one_letter_code
_entity_poly.pdbx_strand_id
1 'polypeptide(L)'
;MASRDYQPHNRQGTSPTHSQDMHIDSEEKLRYELAKTVTLTPELYEKLFISPKTQVAGSLRNTFGNPTPIGVLGFSVAVFPLACAFMGWRGSGGLAVATTGPTIWFGGVLLILAGIGEFLLGNNFPMIVFLAYGAHLLAFATTFIPWFNAIGFFNPDGSGIGSPGPENQTAVFLSSFAFYQIAMGILSFIFLLGSLRVNGVFVLIFMFVTIGFGLGAGAFFHLAKANVVLGTKLATGTGACFFAASVLGFYFFLALVIAIMELPIPDPPVFDLSTVVKPKSRAVLKED
;
A
#
# COMPACT_ATOMS: atom_id res chain seq x y z
N MET A 1 -9.59 94.65 43.05
CA MET A 1 -8.77 94.38 44.25
C MET A 1 -8.53 92.87 44.31
N ALA A 2 -7.33 92.43 44.73
CA ALA A 2 -6.90 91.04 45.04
C ALA A 2 -7.47 89.88 44.19
N SER A 3 -6.77 89.12 43.32
CA SER A 3 -5.35 88.68 43.21
C SER A 3 -4.97 87.44 44.06
N ARG A 4 -4.45 86.39 43.38
CA ARG A 4 -3.77 85.15 43.85
C ARG A 4 -4.65 84.06 44.50
N ASP A 5 -4.37 82.74 44.45
CA ASP A 5 -3.59 81.77 43.62
C ASP A 5 -4.13 80.34 44.04
N TYR A 6 -3.85 79.12 43.53
CA TYR A 6 -2.90 78.50 42.56
C TYR A 6 -3.51 77.19 41.92
N GLN A 7 -2.71 76.16 41.57
CA GLN A 7 -3.08 74.80 41.05
C GLN A 7 -2.11 73.71 41.61
N PRO A 8 -2.01 72.40 41.18
CA PRO A 8 -2.75 71.58 40.19
C PRO A 8 -3.05 70.08 40.59
N HIS A 9 -3.28 69.19 39.60
CA HIS A 9 -3.39 67.70 39.58
C HIS A 9 -4.81 67.06 39.70
N ASN A 10 -5.15 65.90 39.07
CA ASN A 10 -4.70 65.24 37.81
C ASN A 10 -5.80 64.24 37.31
N ARG A 11 -5.69 63.73 36.06
CA ARG A 11 -6.62 62.86 35.30
C ARG A 11 -7.10 61.56 35.99
N GLN A 12 -8.34 61.12 35.70
CA GLN A 12 -8.69 59.85 35.00
C GLN A 12 -10.22 59.63 34.86
N GLY A 13 -10.63 58.62 34.07
CA GLY A 13 -12.02 58.13 33.96
C GLY A 13 -12.16 56.96 32.97
N THR A 14 -13.15 56.08 33.15
CA THR A 14 -13.49 54.94 32.25
C THR A 14 -14.90 54.36 32.50
N SER A 15 -15.34 53.42 31.64
CA SER A 15 -16.72 52.91 31.48
C SER A 15 -17.01 51.58 32.26
N PRO A 16 -18.22 50.97 32.18
CA PRO A 16 -18.67 49.92 33.11
C PRO A 16 -18.27 48.47 32.74
N THR A 17 -18.60 47.50 33.61
CA THR A 17 -18.13 46.09 33.58
C THR A 17 -19.16 45.05 33.10
N HIS A 18 -18.67 44.04 32.36
CA HIS A 18 -19.40 42.83 31.93
C HIS A 18 -19.57 41.78 33.04
N SER A 19 -20.56 40.89 32.92
CA SER A 19 -20.63 39.63 33.69
C SER A 19 -21.56 38.53 33.11
N GLN A 20 -21.71 38.38 31.79
CA GLN A 20 -22.64 37.38 31.20
C GLN A 20 -22.05 36.45 30.11
N ASP A 21 -20.78 36.63 29.74
CA ASP A 21 -20.23 36.08 28.49
C ASP A 21 -19.53 34.71 28.65
N MET A 22 -19.05 34.37 29.86
CA MET A 22 -18.15 33.22 30.08
C MET A 22 -18.76 31.83 29.81
N HIS A 23 -20.08 31.71 29.70
CA HIS A 23 -20.74 30.41 29.50
C HIS A 23 -21.04 30.05 28.03
N ILE A 24 -20.98 31.01 27.11
CA ILE A 24 -21.25 30.78 25.68
C ILE A 24 -19.97 30.33 24.96
N ASP A 25 -18.86 31.01 25.27
CA ASP A 25 -17.53 30.78 24.69
C ASP A 25 -17.02 29.33 24.85
N SER A 26 -17.44 28.61 25.91
CA SER A 26 -17.05 27.21 26.09
C SER A 26 -17.74 26.25 25.12
N GLU A 27 -19.02 26.47 24.77
CA GLU A 27 -19.72 25.59 23.84
C GLU A 27 -19.35 25.90 22.39
N GLU A 28 -19.14 27.18 22.04
CA GLU A 28 -18.57 27.55 20.74
C GLU A 28 -17.14 27.04 20.58
N LYS A 29 -16.27 27.12 21.61
CA LYS A 29 -14.96 26.47 21.58
C LYS A 29 -15.05 24.95 21.43
N LEU A 30 -15.99 24.29 22.10
CA LEU A 30 -16.16 22.84 21.95
C LEU A 30 -16.61 22.48 20.53
N ARG A 31 -17.56 23.21 19.96
CA ARG A 31 -18.02 23.06 18.56
C ARG A 31 -16.91 23.40 17.55
N TYR A 32 -16.07 24.39 17.84
CA TYR A 32 -14.92 24.78 17.03
C TYR A 32 -13.83 23.69 17.03
N GLU A 33 -13.46 23.14 18.20
CA GLU A 33 -12.52 22.03 18.28
C GLU A 33 -13.12 20.69 17.76
N LEU A 34 -14.45 20.51 17.77
CA LEU A 34 -15.10 19.39 17.05
C LEU A 34 -15.11 19.61 15.52
N ALA A 35 -15.31 20.83 15.02
CA ALA A 35 -15.11 21.14 13.60
C ALA A 35 -13.65 20.96 13.16
N LYS A 36 -12.72 21.04 14.12
CA LYS A 36 -11.28 20.80 13.97
C LYS A 36 -10.90 19.30 13.99
N THR A 37 -11.84 18.39 14.27
CA THR A 37 -11.72 16.96 13.90
C THR A 37 -11.90 16.77 12.39
N VAL A 38 -10.99 17.40 11.64
CA VAL A 38 -10.67 17.32 10.21
C VAL A 38 -11.77 16.69 9.35
N THR A 39 -12.77 17.50 8.98
CA THR A 39 -13.34 17.35 7.63
C THR A 39 -12.22 17.63 6.64
N LEU A 40 -11.68 16.59 5.98
CA LEU A 40 -10.65 16.80 4.97
C LEU A 40 -11.23 17.66 3.85
N THR A 41 -10.53 18.73 3.47
CA THR A 41 -10.89 19.44 2.22
C THR A 41 -10.75 18.45 1.06
N PRO A 42 -11.54 18.56 -0.03
CA PRO A 42 -11.44 17.64 -1.16
C PRO A 42 -10.01 17.52 -1.72
N GLU A 43 -9.21 18.59 -1.62
CA GLU A 43 -7.81 18.65 -2.04
C GLU A 43 -6.85 17.94 -1.07
N LEU A 44 -7.11 18.02 0.24
CA LEU A 44 -6.36 17.29 1.27
C LEU A 44 -6.69 15.79 1.22
N TYR A 45 -7.96 15.46 1.02
CA TYR A 45 -8.48 14.13 0.78
C TYR A 45 -7.89 13.50 -0.50
N GLU A 46 -7.91 14.24 -1.61
CA GLU A 46 -7.24 13.88 -2.87
C GLU A 46 -5.75 13.59 -2.66
N LYS A 47 -5.08 14.37 -1.81
CA LYS A 47 -3.66 14.16 -1.45
C LYS A 47 -3.45 12.96 -0.52
N LEU A 48 -4.36 12.68 0.42
CA LEU A 48 -4.25 11.61 1.42
C LEU A 48 -4.56 10.22 0.84
N PHE A 49 -5.55 10.14 -0.06
CA PHE A 49 -6.13 8.90 -0.56
C PHE A 49 -5.97 8.69 -2.08
N ILE A 50 -5.83 9.75 -2.88
CA ILE A 50 -5.87 9.70 -4.36
C ILE A 50 -4.50 10.02 -5.00
N SER A 51 -3.43 10.04 -4.19
CA SER A 51 -2.02 10.23 -4.56
C SER A 51 -1.54 11.69 -4.82
N PRO A 52 -0.23 11.97 -4.62
CA PRO A 52 0.32 13.33 -4.69
C PRO A 52 0.19 13.96 -6.09
N LYS A 53 -0.11 15.26 -6.13
CA LYS A 53 -0.27 16.01 -7.39
C LYS A 53 1.05 16.13 -8.17
N THR A 54 1.31 15.20 -9.08
CA THR A 54 2.03 15.51 -10.33
C THR A 54 1.15 16.51 -11.10
N GLN A 55 1.67 17.71 -11.45
CA GLN A 55 0.90 18.65 -12.27
C GLN A 55 0.89 18.17 -13.74
N VAL A 56 0.00 17.24 -14.05
CA VAL A 56 -0.36 16.88 -15.43
C VAL A 56 -1.34 17.95 -15.94
N ALA A 57 -0.98 18.64 -17.01
CA ALA A 57 -1.85 19.65 -17.62
C ALA A 57 -2.99 18.97 -18.41
N GLY A 58 -4.19 18.87 -17.81
CA GLY A 58 -5.38 18.39 -18.51
C GLY A 58 -6.54 18.02 -17.58
N SER A 59 -7.76 18.00 -18.12
CA SER A 59 -9.00 17.63 -17.42
C SER A 59 -9.12 16.13 -17.09
N LEU A 60 -8.09 15.33 -17.35
CA LEU A 60 -8.12 13.85 -17.31
C LEU A 60 -8.63 13.29 -15.97
N ARG A 61 -8.26 13.90 -14.83
CA ARG A 61 -8.69 13.48 -13.48
C ARG A 61 -10.16 13.83 -13.18
N ASN A 62 -10.80 14.66 -14.01
CA ASN A 62 -12.25 14.91 -14.03
C ASN A 62 -12.96 14.07 -15.12
N THR A 63 -12.21 13.36 -15.96
CA THR A 63 -12.72 12.54 -17.08
C THR A 63 -12.73 11.04 -16.76
N PHE A 64 -11.79 10.56 -15.94
CA PHE A 64 -11.64 9.16 -15.56
C PHE A 64 -11.79 8.96 -14.05
N GLY A 65 -12.41 7.84 -13.66
CA GLY A 65 -12.50 7.43 -12.26
C GLY A 65 -11.17 6.96 -11.67
N ASN A 66 -11.05 6.97 -10.35
CA ASN A 66 -9.85 6.53 -9.63
C ASN A 66 -9.60 5.01 -9.81
N PRO A 67 -8.45 4.57 -10.36
CA PRO A 67 -8.12 3.16 -10.54
C PRO A 67 -7.49 2.50 -9.30
N THR A 68 -6.93 3.27 -8.35
CA THR A 68 -6.27 2.74 -7.14
C THR A 68 -7.12 1.68 -6.39
N PRO A 69 -8.44 1.88 -6.16
CA PRO A 69 -9.25 0.92 -5.40
C PRO A 69 -9.36 -0.45 -6.10
N ILE A 70 -9.37 -0.47 -7.43
CA ILE A 70 -9.44 -1.72 -8.22
C ILE A 70 -8.13 -2.51 -8.08
N GLY A 71 -6.99 -1.82 -8.09
CA GLY A 71 -5.68 -2.43 -7.84
C GLY A 71 -5.56 -2.99 -6.41
N VAL A 72 -6.02 -2.24 -5.40
CA VAL A 72 -6.00 -2.69 -4.00
C VAL A 72 -6.98 -3.85 -3.75
N LEU A 73 -8.17 -3.82 -4.36
CA LEU A 73 -9.13 -4.93 -4.34
C LEU A 73 -8.53 -6.19 -4.95
N GLY A 74 -7.96 -6.07 -6.16
CA GLY A 74 -7.35 -7.18 -6.88
C GLY A 74 -6.23 -7.86 -6.07
N PHE A 75 -5.36 -7.05 -5.47
CA PHE A 75 -4.27 -7.50 -4.62
C PHE A 75 -4.81 -8.25 -3.39
N SER A 76 -5.75 -7.64 -2.67
CA SER A 76 -6.25 -8.18 -1.40
C SER A 76 -6.97 -9.52 -1.60
N VAL A 77 -7.84 -9.61 -2.62
CA VAL A 77 -8.63 -10.81 -2.95
C VAL A 77 -7.76 -11.96 -3.47
N ALA A 78 -6.68 -11.67 -4.21
CA ALA A 78 -5.78 -12.71 -4.71
C ALA A 78 -4.76 -13.20 -3.67
N VAL A 79 -4.17 -12.28 -2.89
CA VAL A 79 -3.09 -12.60 -1.96
C VAL A 79 -3.60 -13.25 -0.67
N PHE A 80 -4.80 -12.88 -0.18
CA PHE A 80 -5.37 -13.47 1.03
C PHE A 80 -5.51 -15.02 1.00
N PRO A 81 -6.14 -15.65 -0.01
CA PRO A 81 -6.28 -17.11 -0.04
C PRO A 81 -4.96 -17.82 -0.35
N LEU A 82 -4.07 -17.20 -1.14
CA LEU A 82 -2.71 -17.67 -1.37
C LEU A 82 -1.92 -17.72 -0.05
N ALA A 83 -1.99 -16.65 0.75
CA ALA A 83 -1.37 -16.56 2.06
C ALA A 83 -1.89 -17.63 3.04
N CYS A 84 -3.21 -17.87 3.05
CA CYS A 84 -3.83 -18.95 3.83
C CYS A 84 -3.26 -20.34 3.46
N ALA A 85 -3.08 -20.62 2.17
CA ALA A 85 -2.49 -21.86 1.68
C ALA A 85 -1.01 -22.03 2.10
N PHE A 86 -0.21 -20.96 2.07
CA PHE A 86 1.16 -21.00 2.61
C PHE A 86 1.22 -21.18 4.14
N MET A 87 0.18 -20.76 4.87
CA MET A 87 0.04 -20.99 6.32
C MET A 87 -0.58 -22.35 6.70
N GLY A 88 -0.98 -23.19 5.75
CA GLY A 88 -1.58 -24.50 6.03
C GLY A 88 -3.02 -24.44 6.57
N TRP A 89 -3.70 -23.28 6.46
CA TRP A 89 -4.95 -23.03 7.19
C TRP A 89 -6.07 -24.00 6.77
N ARG A 90 -6.67 -24.68 7.75
CA ARG A 90 -7.67 -25.75 7.56
C ARG A 90 -7.22 -26.89 6.61
N GLY A 91 -5.91 -27.10 6.45
CA GLY A 91 -5.36 -28.09 5.51
C GLY A 91 -5.24 -27.61 4.07
N SER A 92 -5.44 -26.30 3.80
CA SER A 92 -5.03 -25.71 2.52
C SER A 92 -3.50 -25.78 2.34
N GLY A 93 -3.02 -25.75 1.09
CA GLY A 93 -1.61 -25.99 0.80
C GLY A 93 -1.33 -26.04 -0.69
N GLY A 94 -0.39 -26.91 -1.10
CA GLY A 94 -0.11 -27.17 -2.51
C GLY A 94 0.25 -25.92 -3.31
N LEU A 95 1.14 -25.07 -2.77
CA LEU A 95 1.63 -23.83 -3.38
C LEU A 95 0.52 -22.90 -3.95
N ALA A 96 -0.67 -22.93 -3.33
CA ALA A 96 -1.84 -22.13 -3.71
C ALA A 96 -2.42 -22.43 -5.12
N VAL A 97 -2.12 -23.58 -5.74
CA VAL A 97 -2.64 -23.94 -7.09
C VAL A 97 -4.18 -23.95 -7.15
N ALA A 98 -4.85 -24.33 -6.06
CA ALA A 98 -6.32 -24.27 -5.98
C ALA A 98 -6.91 -22.86 -6.15
N THR A 99 -6.10 -21.81 -5.94
CA THR A 99 -6.52 -20.39 -6.00
C THR A 99 -5.95 -19.64 -7.20
N THR A 100 -5.35 -20.36 -8.16
CA THR A 100 -4.83 -19.83 -9.43
C THR A 100 -5.83 -18.93 -10.19
N GLY A 101 -7.13 -19.25 -10.16
CA GLY A 101 -8.17 -18.42 -10.78
C GLY A 101 -8.22 -16.99 -10.22
N PRO A 102 -8.48 -16.80 -8.91
CA PRO A 102 -8.31 -15.52 -8.22
C PRO A 102 -6.95 -14.85 -8.47
N THR A 103 -5.85 -15.60 -8.43
CA THR A 103 -4.49 -15.06 -8.69
C THR A 103 -4.37 -14.44 -10.09
N ILE A 104 -5.01 -15.03 -11.11
CA ILE A 104 -5.01 -14.47 -12.48
C ILE A 104 -5.92 -13.26 -12.58
N TRP A 105 -7.19 -13.40 -12.21
CA TRP A 105 -8.21 -12.39 -12.51
C TRP A 105 -8.15 -11.18 -11.58
N PHE A 106 -8.10 -11.42 -10.27
CA PHE A 106 -7.95 -10.34 -9.28
C PHE A 106 -6.48 -9.93 -9.16
N GLY A 107 -5.57 -10.89 -9.02
CA GLY A 107 -4.16 -10.60 -8.77
C GLY A 107 -3.42 -10.06 -9.99
N GLY A 108 -3.73 -10.58 -11.18
CA GLY A 108 -3.10 -10.18 -12.44
C GLY A 108 -3.86 -9.09 -13.17
N VAL A 109 -5.05 -9.43 -13.69
CA VAL A 109 -5.80 -8.59 -14.64
C VAL A 109 -6.26 -7.28 -14.01
N LEU A 110 -6.89 -7.29 -12.82
CA LEU A 110 -7.31 -6.04 -12.16
C LEU A 110 -6.13 -5.13 -11.81
N LEU A 111 -4.96 -5.69 -11.44
CA LEU A 111 -3.75 -4.90 -11.19
C LEU A 111 -3.17 -4.29 -12.46
N ILE A 112 -3.12 -5.03 -13.57
CA ILE A 112 -2.66 -4.48 -14.85
C ILE A 112 -3.60 -3.38 -15.33
N LEU A 113 -4.92 -3.58 -15.25
CA LEU A 113 -5.91 -2.55 -15.59
C LEU A 113 -5.81 -1.32 -14.68
N ALA A 114 -5.63 -1.50 -13.37
CA ALA A 114 -5.40 -0.40 -12.45
C ALA A 114 -4.11 0.36 -12.77
N GLY A 115 -3.00 -0.34 -13.03
CA GLY A 115 -1.73 0.26 -13.42
C GLY A 115 -1.79 1.05 -14.73
N ILE A 116 -2.56 0.58 -15.72
CA ILE A 116 -2.84 1.32 -16.96
C ILE A 116 -3.69 2.57 -16.66
N GLY A 117 -4.66 2.49 -15.74
CA GLY A 117 -5.40 3.67 -15.27
C GLY A 117 -4.50 4.71 -14.60
N GLU A 118 -3.60 4.28 -13.72
CA GLU A 118 -2.65 5.18 -13.04
C GLU A 118 -1.67 5.83 -14.04
N PHE A 119 -1.29 5.13 -15.11
CA PHE A 119 -0.52 5.70 -16.22
C PHE A 119 -1.28 6.84 -16.91
N LEU A 120 -2.57 6.63 -17.24
CA LEU A 120 -3.42 7.64 -17.87
C LEU A 120 -3.67 8.87 -16.97
N LEU A 121 -3.60 8.70 -15.65
CA LEU A 121 -3.65 9.79 -14.66
C LEU A 121 -2.27 10.41 -14.32
N GLY A 122 -1.17 9.90 -14.88
CA GLY A 122 0.20 10.37 -14.60
C GLY A 122 0.70 10.07 -13.18
N ASN A 123 0.14 9.05 -12.53
CA ASN A 123 0.43 8.67 -11.15
C ASN A 123 1.53 7.59 -11.08
N ASN A 124 2.77 8.03 -11.34
CA ASN A 124 3.89 7.16 -11.65
C ASN A 124 4.21 6.06 -10.62
N PHE A 125 4.03 6.27 -9.31
CA PHE A 125 4.42 5.27 -8.31
C PHE A 125 3.40 4.11 -8.20
N PRO A 126 2.09 4.36 -7.96
CA PRO A 126 1.07 3.31 -8.03
C PRO A 126 1.00 2.60 -9.39
N MET A 127 1.23 3.32 -10.50
CA MET A 127 1.37 2.72 -11.84
C MET A 127 2.41 1.59 -11.85
N ILE A 128 3.66 1.88 -11.46
CA ILE A 128 4.76 0.89 -11.50
C ILE A 128 4.48 -0.26 -10.51
N VAL A 129 3.95 0.06 -9.33
CA VAL A 129 3.54 -0.93 -8.32
C VAL A 129 2.50 -1.90 -8.88
N PHE A 130 1.35 -1.42 -9.37
CA PHE A 130 0.28 -2.29 -9.83
C PHE A 130 0.67 -3.10 -11.08
N LEU A 131 1.38 -2.49 -12.06
CA LEU A 131 1.89 -3.23 -13.21
C LEU A 131 2.87 -4.34 -12.78
N ALA A 132 3.78 -4.07 -11.85
CA ALA A 132 4.76 -5.04 -11.38
C ALA A 132 4.13 -6.20 -10.59
N TYR A 133 3.22 -5.92 -9.65
CA TYR A 133 2.55 -6.98 -8.89
C TYR A 133 1.50 -7.74 -9.71
N GLY A 134 0.87 -7.10 -10.70
CA GLY A 134 0.01 -7.77 -11.67
C GLY A 134 0.79 -8.75 -12.54
N ALA A 135 1.94 -8.33 -13.07
CA ALA A 135 2.86 -9.21 -13.78
C ALA A 135 3.38 -10.35 -12.88
N HIS A 136 3.67 -10.07 -11.59
CA HIS A 136 4.10 -11.09 -10.63
C HIS A 136 3.02 -12.15 -10.38
N LEU A 137 1.77 -11.76 -10.10
CA LEU A 137 0.71 -12.70 -9.78
C LEU A 137 0.29 -13.50 -11.02
N LEU A 138 0.34 -12.91 -12.23
CA LEU A 138 0.26 -13.69 -13.47
C LEU A 138 1.41 -14.71 -13.59
N ALA A 139 2.67 -14.29 -13.45
CA ALA A 139 3.83 -15.18 -13.60
C ALA A 139 3.86 -16.31 -12.56
N PHE A 140 3.44 -16.03 -11.32
CA PHE A 140 3.22 -17.05 -10.30
C PHE A 140 2.14 -18.03 -10.76
N ALA A 141 0.95 -17.54 -11.12
CA ALA A 141 -0.17 -18.38 -11.53
C ALA A 141 0.15 -19.24 -12.76
N THR A 142 0.77 -18.69 -13.80
CA THR A 142 1.13 -19.44 -15.01
C THR A 142 2.21 -20.49 -14.74
N THR A 143 3.15 -20.25 -13.81
CA THR A 143 4.12 -21.28 -13.38
C THR A 143 3.42 -22.55 -12.86
N PHE A 144 2.28 -22.40 -12.20
CA PHE A 144 1.50 -23.51 -11.63
C PHE A 144 0.37 -24.04 -12.53
N ILE A 145 0.12 -23.44 -13.70
CA ILE A 145 -0.82 -23.98 -14.70
C ILE A 145 -0.09 -25.05 -15.54
N PRO A 146 -0.60 -26.31 -15.58
CA PRO A 146 0.08 -27.40 -16.29
C PRO A 146 0.38 -27.13 -17.78
N TRP A 147 -0.47 -26.34 -18.47
CA TRP A 147 -0.29 -25.98 -19.89
C TRP A 147 1.05 -25.24 -20.14
N PHE A 148 1.49 -24.36 -19.24
CA PHE A 148 2.77 -23.67 -19.40
C PHE A 148 3.99 -24.60 -19.16
N ASN A 149 3.76 -25.80 -18.63
CA ASN A 149 4.74 -26.88 -18.42
C ASN A 149 6.01 -26.49 -17.61
N ALA A 150 6.02 -25.32 -16.95
CA ALA A 150 7.18 -24.80 -16.24
C ALA A 150 7.66 -25.71 -15.10
N ILE A 151 6.75 -26.47 -14.48
CA ILE A 151 7.06 -27.50 -13.48
C ILE A 151 7.29 -28.86 -14.14
N GLY A 152 6.52 -29.24 -15.16
CA GLY A 152 6.60 -30.55 -15.82
C GLY A 152 7.89 -30.76 -16.65
N PHE A 153 8.60 -29.68 -16.98
CA PHE A 153 9.99 -29.77 -17.45
C PHE A 153 10.90 -30.47 -16.42
N PHE A 154 10.66 -30.23 -15.12
CA PHE A 154 11.41 -30.78 -13.99
C PHE A 154 10.76 -32.06 -13.42
N ASN A 155 10.21 -32.91 -14.28
CA ASN A 155 9.65 -34.21 -13.88
C ASN A 155 10.75 -35.14 -13.30
N PRO A 156 10.56 -35.73 -12.09
CA PRO A 156 11.58 -36.56 -11.44
C PRO A 156 11.94 -37.88 -12.13
N ASP A 157 11.14 -38.34 -13.09
CA ASP A 157 11.42 -39.52 -13.93
C ASP A 157 12.27 -39.18 -15.17
N GLY A 158 12.61 -37.90 -15.37
CA GLY A 158 13.32 -37.42 -16.55
C GLY A 158 12.45 -37.28 -17.80
N SER A 159 11.12 -37.45 -17.73
CA SER A 159 10.23 -37.40 -18.89
C SER A 159 10.04 -35.98 -19.48
N GLY A 160 10.56 -34.94 -18.83
CA GLY A 160 10.48 -33.57 -19.29
C GLY A 160 11.21 -33.39 -20.63
N ILE A 161 10.52 -32.87 -21.65
CA ILE A 161 11.11 -32.67 -22.98
C ILE A 161 12.25 -31.65 -22.89
N GLY A 162 13.48 -32.11 -23.11
CA GLY A 162 14.69 -31.30 -22.96
C GLY A 162 15.26 -31.24 -21.54
N SER A 163 14.75 -32.05 -20.60
CA SER A 163 15.27 -32.16 -19.24
C SER A 163 16.74 -32.63 -19.23
N PRO A 164 17.61 -32.09 -18.34
CA PRO A 164 19.00 -32.51 -18.24
C PRO A 164 19.23 -33.89 -17.58
N GLY A 165 18.16 -34.64 -17.27
CA GLY A 165 18.23 -36.00 -16.73
C GLY A 165 17.20 -36.26 -15.62
N PRO A 166 17.13 -37.46 -15.02
CA PRO A 166 16.19 -37.75 -13.94
C PRO A 166 16.62 -37.16 -12.58
N GLU A 167 17.91 -36.89 -12.37
CA GLU A 167 18.43 -36.55 -11.04
C GLU A 167 18.00 -35.16 -10.53
N ASN A 168 17.50 -35.13 -9.29
CA ASN A 168 17.29 -33.94 -8.47
C ASN A 168 16.39 -32.83 -9.08
N GLN A 169 15.61 -33.13 -10.13
CA GLN A 169 14.84 -32.14 -10.89
C GLN A 169 13.96 -31.21 -10.03
N THR A 170 13.25 -31.75 -9.04
CA THR A 170 12.45 -30.93 -8.10
C THR A 170 13.31 -29.95 -7.29
N ALA A 171 14.51 -30.35 -6.86
CA ALA A 171 15.43 -29.46 -6.15
C ALA A 171 16.01 -28.37 -7.07
N VAL A 172 16.22 -28.67 -8.35
CA VAL A 172 16.61 -27.67 -9.36
C VAL A 172 15.47 -26.66 -9.55
N PHE A 173 14.23 -27.09 -9.77
CA PHE A 173 13.07 -26.20 -9.88
C PHE A 173 12.94 -25.27 -8.66
N LEU A 174 12.95 -25.84 -7.44
CA LEU A 174 12.82 -25.07 -6.20
C LEU A 174 13.96 -24.06 -6.05
N SER A 175 15.21 -24.45 -6.37
CA SER A 175 16.36 -23.54 -6.34
C SER A 175 16.26 -22.41 -7.37
N SER A 176 15.80 -22.72 -8.59
CA SER A 176 15.57 -21.71 -9.64
C SER A 176 14.46 -20.72 -9.26
N PHE A 177 13.35 -21.23 -8.73
CA PHE A 177 12.22 -20.39 -8.31
C PHE A 177 12.55 -19.52 -7.08
N ALA A 178 13.46 -19.96 -6.21
CA ALA A 178 13.98 -19.13 -5.11
C ALA A 178 14.62 -17.83 -5.59
N PHE A 179 15.37 -17.83 -6.71
CA PHE A 179 15.95 -16.61 -7.27
C PHE A 179 14.90 -15.63 -7.79
N TYR A 180 13.75 -16.11 -8.29
CA TYR A 180 12.62 -15.24 -8.64
C TYR A 180 12.02 -14.57 -7.40
N GLN A 181 11.91 -15.29 -6.28
CA GLN A 181 11.50 -14.69 -4.99
C GLN A 181 12.51 -13.64 -4.49
N ILE A 182 13.83 -13.85 -4.68
CA ILE A 182 14.85 -12.82 -4.36
C ILE A 182 14.63 -11.55 -5.19
N ALA A 183 14.44 -11.69 -6.50
CA ALA A 183 14.19 -10.54 -7.38
C ALA A 183 12.95 -9.75 -6.96
N MET A 184 11.86 -10.45 -6.62
CA MET A 184 10.65 -9.84 -6.06
C MET A 184 10.87 -9.18 -4.70
N GLY A 185 11.71 -9.76 -3.83
CA GLY A 185 12.10 -9.15 -2.55
C GLY A 185 12.89 -7.86 -2.70
N ILE A 186 13.85 -7.82 -3.63
CA ILE A 186 14.61 -6.61 -3.97
C ILE A 186 13.67 -5.52 -4.53
N LEU A 187 12.76 -5.89 -5.44
CA LEU A 187 11.78 -4.98 -6.00
C LEU A 187 10.82 -4.43 -4.93
N SER A 188 10.37 -5.29 -4.02
CA SER A 188 9.51 -4.92 -2.88
C SER A 188 10.22 -3.94 -1.93
N PHE A 189 11.52 -4.12 -1.70
CA PHE A 189 12.33 -3.20 -0.90
C PHE A 189 12.49 -1.83 -1.57
N ILE A 190 12.63 -1.78 -2.90
CA ILE A 190 12.63 -0.51 -3.66
C ILE A 190 11.27 0.20 -3.54
N PHE A 191 10.16 -0.54 -3.61
CA PHE A 191 8.82 0.02 -3.39
C PHE A 191 8.60 0.46 -1.94
N LEU A 192 9.13 -0.26 -0.95
CA LEU A 192 9.12 0.15 0.46
C LEU A 192 9.77 1.53 0.61
N LEU A 193 10.98 1.74 0.06
CA LEU A 193 11.66 3.04 0.11
C LEU A 193 10.87 4.16 -0.60
N GLY A 194 10.20 3.86 -1.73
CA GLY A 194 9.32 4.81 -2.41
C GLY A 194 8.07 5.18 -1.59
N SER A 195 7.47 4.19 -0.92
CA SER A 195 6.22 4.35 -0.16
C SER A 195 6.33 5.24 1.08
N LEU A 196 7.56 5.46 1.60
CA LEU A 196 7.85 6.40 2.69
C LEU A 196 7.38 7.84 2.41
N ARG A 197 7.05 8.16 1.16
CA ARG A 197 6.51 9.48 0.73
C ARG A 197 5.02 9.47 0.37
N VAL A 198 4.33 8.33 0.59
CA VAL A 198 2.92 8.13 0.26
C VAL A 198 2.12 8.06 1.56
N ASN A 199 1.82 6.86 2.07
CA ASN A 199 1.07 6.69 3.31
C ASN A 199 1.60 5.51 4.14
N GLY A 200 1.29 5.51 5.44
CA GLY A 200 1.78 4.51 6.40
C GLY A 200 1.30 3.09 6.10
N VAL A 201 0.10 2.92 5.53
CA VAL A 201 -0.42 1.59 5.19
C VAL A 201 0.39 0.95 4.06
N PHE A 202 0.73 1.70 3.02
CA PHE A 202 1.62 1.21 1.96
C PHE A 202 3.01 0.84 2.49
N VAL A 203 3.57 1.62 3.41
CA VAL A 203 4.86 1.28 4.08
C VAL A 203 4.76 -0.06 4.81
N LEU A 204 3.68 -0.30 5.56
CA LEU A 204 3.47 -1.58 6.24
C LEU A 204 3.26 -2.73 5.24
N ILE A 205 2.46 -2.52 4.19
CA ILE A 205 2.25 -3.52 3.12
C ILE A 205 3.59 -3.91 2.48
N PHE A 206 4.40 -2.96 2.01
CA PHE A 206 5.68 -3.30 1.37
C PHE A 206 6.71 -3.86 2.36
N MET A 207 6.66 -3.48 3.63
CA MET A 207 7.52 -4.07 4.67
C MET A 207 7.20 -5.56 4.85
N PHE A 208 5.92 -5.92 5.03
CA PHE A 208 5.51 -7.32 5.10
C PHE A 208 5.77 -8.07 3.78
N VAL A 209 5.47 -7.50 2.62
CA VAL A 209 5.71 -8.15 1.32
C VAL A 209 7.20 -8.39 1.08
N THR A 210 8.08 -7.44 1.42
CA THR A 210 9.55 -7.61 1.34
C THR A 210 10.04 -8.76 2.22
N ILE A 211 9.60 -8.82 3.47
CA ILE A 211 9.95 -9.90 4.40
C ILE A 211 9.40 -11.24 3.88
N GLY A 212 8.15 -11.26 3.38
CA GLY A 212 7.52 -12.43 2.79
C GLY A 212 8.32 -13.02 1.64
N PHE A 213 8.76 -12.22 0.67
CA PHE A 213 9.62 -12.70 -0.42
C PHE A 213 11.00 -13.20 0.05
N GLY A 214 11.62 -12.54 1.04
CA GLY A 214 12.87 -13.01 1.64
C GLY A 214 12.72 -14.37 2.34
N LEU A 215 11.66 -14.56 3.11
CA LEU A 215 11.30 -15.84 3.72
C LEU A 215 10.96 -16.89 2.65
N GLY A 216 10.29 -16.49 1.56
CA GLY A 216 9.93 -17.36 0.44
C GLY A 216 11.15 -17.94 -0.27
N ALA A 217 12.11 -17.08 -0.62
CA ALA A 217 13.40 -17.51 -1.18
C ALA A 217 14.12 -18.51 -0.25
N GLY A 218 14.17 -18.22 1.06
CA GLY A 218 14.72 -19.13 2.06
C GLY A 218 13.98 -20.47 2.12
N ALA A 219 12.64 -20.44 2.08
CA ALA A 219 11.81 -21.64 2.07
C ALA A 219 12.15 -22.55 0.88
N PHE A 220 12.17 -22.00 -0.33
CA PHE A 220 12.47 -22.76 -1.54
C PHE A 220 13.89 -23.33 -1.53
N PHE A 221 14.92 -22.59 -1.09
CA PHE A 221 16.28 -23.13 -0.94
C PHE A 221 16.39 -24.23 0.13
N HIS A 222 15.66 -24.14 1.25
CA HIS A 222 15.68 -25.18 2.27
C HIS A 222 14.92 -26.44 1.82
N LEU A 223 13.79 -26.28 1.10
CA LEU A 223 13.08 -27.39 0.46
C LEU A 223 13.93 -28.09 -0.61
N ALA A 224 14.66 -27.34 -1.43
CA ALA A 224 15.59 -27.89 -2.42
C ALA A 224 16.70 -28.74 -1.78
N LYS A 225 17.14 -28.40 -0.56
CA LYS A 225 18.12 -29.16 0.24
C LYS A 225 17.48 -30.25 1.11
N ALA A 226 16.24 -30.66 0.79
CA ALA A 226 15.42 -31.62 1.56
C ALA A 226 15.20 -31.27 3.05
N ASN A 227 15.52 -30.05 3.48
CA ASN A 227 15.27 -29.58 4.85
C ASN A 227 13.83 -29.07 4.97
N VAL A 228 12.89 -30.03 4.94
CA VAL A 228 11.45 -29.77 4.99
C VAL A 228 11.05 -29.02 6.27
N VAL A 229 11.64 -29.37 7.42
CA VAL A 229 11.28 -28.76 8.72
C VAL A 229 11.52 -27.26 8.75
N LEU A 230 12.64 -26.77 8.21
CA LEU A 230 12.92 -25.33 8.12
C LEU A 230 12.23 -24.71 6.88
N GLY A 231 12.21 -25.40 5.75
CA GLY A 231 11.54 -24.96 4.52
C GLY A 231 10.06 -24.65 4.73
N THR A 232 9.31 -25.55 5.36
CA THR A 232 7.89 -25.35 5.68
C THR A 232 7.69 -24.21 6.69
N LYS A 233 8.55 -24.06 7.71
CA LYS A 233 8.46 -22.94 8.67
C LYS A 233 8.64 -21.58 7.97
N LEU A 234 9.59 -21.48 7.05
CA LEU A 234 9.82 -20.27 6.25
C LEU A 234 8.66 -20.02 5.27
N ALA A 235 8.07 -21.07 4.69
CA ALA A 235 6.86 -20.97 3.86
C ALA A 235 5.65 -20.47 4.67
N THR A 236 5.43 -20.96 5.88
CA THR A 236 4.40 -20.44 6.80
C THR A 236 4.65 -18.99 7.19
N GLY A 237 5.91 -18.60 7.42
CA GLY A 237 6.28 -17.19 7.63
C GLY A 237 5.99 -16.29 6.43
N THR A 238 6.24 -16.80 5.21
CA THR A 238 5.88 -16.14 3.94
C THR A 238 4.37 -15.91 3.86
N GLY A 239 3.59 -16.95 4.15
CA GLY A 239 2.13 -16.87 4.25
C GLY A 239 1.66 -15.85 5.28
N ALA A 240 2.23 -15.83 6.48
CA ALA A 240 1.86 -14.87 7.53
C ALA A 240 2.15 -13.41 7.13
N CYS A 241 3.27 -13.17 6.44
CA CYS A 241 3.61 -11.85 5.93
C CYS A 241 2.66 -11.39 4.82
N PHE A 242 2.38 -12.26 3.84
CA PHE A 242 1.43 -11.95 2.77
C PHE A 242 -0.01 -11.84 3.28
N PHE A 243 -0.38 -12.56 4.34
CA PHE A 243 -1.66 -12.41 5.02
C PHE A 243 -1.78 -11.02 5.63
N ALA A 244 -0.81 -10.59 6.45
CA ALA A 244 -0.79 -9.25 7.04
C ALA A 244 -0.87 -8.15 5.97
N ALA A 245 -0.13 -8.29 4.88
CA ALA A 245 -0.20 -7.38 3.74
C ALA A 245 -1.59 -7.36 3.08
N SER A 246 -2.24 -8.52 2.87
CA SER A 246 -3.59 -8.59 2.30
C SER A 246 -4.68 -8.01 3.22
N VAL A 247 -4.54 -8.16 4.53
CA VAL A 247 -5.46 -7.56 5.52
C VAL A 247 -5.30 -6.04 5.58
N LEU A 248 -4.07 -5.53 5.51
CA LEU A 248 -3.80 -4.10 5.33
C LEU A 248 -4.33 -3.58 3.98
N GLY A 249 -4.29 -4.42 2.93
CA GLY A 249 -4.93 -4.16 1.64
C GLY A 249 -6.45 -4.01 1.78
N PHE A 250 -7.13 -4.93 2.46
CA PHE A 250 -8.57 -4.82 2.73
C PHE A 250 -8.92 -3.61 3.60
N TYR A 251 -8.09 -3.26 4.59
CA TYR A 251 -8.25 -2.03 5.37
C TYR A 251 -8.14 -0.77 4.49
N PHE A 252 -7.15 -0.71 3.58
CA PHE A 252 -7.00 0.41 2.67
C PHE A 252 -8.10 0.44 1.58
N PHE A 253 -8.60 -0.72 1.14
CA PHE A 253 -9.76 -0.78 0.27
C PHE A 253 -11.03 -0.27 0.96
N LEU A 254 -11.26 -0.64 2.24
CA LEU A 254 -12.35 -0.10 3.03
C LEU A 254 -12.24 1.42 3.18
N ALA A 255 -11.03 1.94 3.45
CA ALA A 255 -10.77 3.38 3.48
C ALA A 255 -11.16 4.05 2.15
N LEU A 256 -10.71 3.49 1.02
CA LEU A 256 -11.03 4.00 -0.32
C LEU A 256 -12.52 3.89 -0.67
N VAL A 257 -13.26 2.91 -0.14
CA VAL A 257 -14.72 2.79 -0.36
C VAL A 257 -15.52 3.78 0.48
N ILE A 258 -15.17 3.97 1.76
CA ILE A 258 -15.77 4.99 2.64
C ILE A 258 -15.64 6.37 1.99
N ALA A 259 -14.40 6.68 1.60
CA ALA A 259 -13.98 7.85 0.85
C ALA A 259 -14.82 8.07 -0.43
N ILE A 260 -14.81 7.12 -1.36
CA ILE A 260 -15.44 7.28 -2.69
C ILE A 260 -16.97 7.31 -2.63
N MET A 261 -17.59 6.67 -1.64
CA MET A 261 -19.04 6.61 -1.48
C MET A 261 -19.59 7.67 -0.51
N GLU A 262 -18.75 8.60 -0.03
CA GLU A 262 -19.10 9.66 0.93
C GLU A 262 -19.91 9.13 2.15
N LEU A 263 -19.52 7.98 2.68
CA LEU A 263 -20.28 7.32 3.74
C LEU A 263 -20.26 8.13 5.05
N PRO A 264 -21.37 8.19 5.81
CA PRO A 264 -21.48 8.99 7.03
C PRO A 264 -20.81 8.31 8.25
N ILE A 265 -19.55 7.88 8.08
CA ILE A 265 -18.69 7.31 9.13
C ILE A 265 -17.28 7.91 9.01
N PRO A 266 -16.52 8.05 10.12
CA PRO A 266 -15.20 8.70 10.07
C PRO A 266 -14.20 7.95 9.18
N ASP A 267 -13.41 8.72 8.41
CA ASP A 267 -12.32 8.21 7.59
C ASP A 267 -11.30 7.41 8.44
N PRO A 268 -11.01 6.14 8.11
CA PRO A 268 -10.03 5.35 8.85
C PRO A 268 -8.60 5.87 8.59
N PRO A 269 -7.73 5.94 9.62
CA PRO A 269 -6.42 6.59 9.49
C PRO A 269 -5.46 5.81 8.58
N VAL A 270 -5.06 6.44 7.46
CA VAL A 270 -4.05 5.90 6.52
C VAL A 270 -2.65 6.51 6.68
N PHE A 271 -2.53 7.60 7.44
CA PHE A 271 -1.29 8.32 7.78
C PHE A 271 -0.49 8.83 6.56
N ASP A 272 -0.80 10.04 6.06
CA ASP A 272 -0.03 10.70 4.97
C ASP A 272 1.39 11.06 5.42
N LEU A 273 2.38 10.40 4.81
CA LEU A 273 3.80 10.60 5.10
C LEU A 273 4.46 11.65 4.19
N SER A 274 3.77 12.16 3.16
CA SER A 274 4.30 13.19 2.26
C SER A 274 4.56 14.54 2.96
N THR A 275 3.89 14.77 4.10
CA THR A 275 4.10 15.92 5.00
C THR A 275 5.40 15.82 5.79
N VAL A 276 5.75 14.61 6.24
CA VAL A 276 6.95 14.29 7.02
C VAL A 276 8.17 14.20 6.09
N VAL A 277 8.06 13.40 5.02
CA VAL A 277 9.16 13.14 4.07
C VAL A 277 9.03 14.09 2.87
N LYS A 278 9.53 15.31 3.07
CA LYS A 278 9.52 16.40 2.07
C LYS A 278 10.26 16.01 0.77
N PRO A 279 9.86 16.56 -0.40
CA PRO A 279 10.53 16.27 -1.66
C PRO A 279 11.95 16.87 -1.68
N LYS A 280 12.88 16.22 -2.37
CA LYS A 280 14.20 16.80 -2.65
C LYS A 280 14.01 18.04 -3.52
N SER A 281 14.41 19.21 -3.01
CA SER A 281 14.48 20.42 -3.82
C SER A 281 15.45 20.18 -4.98
N ARG A 282 14.94 20.24 -6.21
CA ARG A 282 15.76 20.44 -7.40
C ARG A 282 15.81 21.94 -7.61
N ALA A 283 16.97 22.56 -7.36
CA ALA A 283 17.18 23.93 -7.77
C ALA A 283 16.96 24.01 -9.28
N VAL A 284 16.06 24.90 -9.71
CA VAL A 284 15.96 25.26 -11.12
C VAL A 284 17.28 25.95 -11.45
N LEU A 285 18.05 25.35 -12.37
CA LEU A 285 19.16 26.07 -13.00
C LEU A 285 18.55 27.28 -13.68
N LYS A 286 18.99 28.49 -13.31
CA LYS A 286 18.71 29.66 -14.13
C LYS A 286 19.45 29.44 -15.45
N GLU A 287 18.70 29.59 -16.54
CA GLU A 287 19.29 29.88 -17.84
C GLU A 287 19.62 31.38 -17.80
N ASP A 288 20.92 31.69 -17.90
CA ASP A 288 21.48 33.05 -17.97
C ASP A 288 21.70 33.44 -19.45
#